data_AF-A0A3M1H3P6-F1
#
_entry.id   AF-A0A3M1H3P6-F1
#
_cell.length_a   1.000
_cell.length_b   1.000
_cell.length_c   1.000
_cell.angle_alpha   90.00
_cell.angle_beta   90.00
_cell.angle_gamma   90.00
#
_symmetry.space_group_name_H-M   'P 1'
#
loop_
_entity.id
_entity.type
_entity.pdbx_description
1 polymer ?
#
loop_
_entity_poly.entity_id
_entity_poly.type
_entity_poly.pdbx_seq_one_letter_code
_entity_poly.pdbx_strand_id
1 'polypeptide(L)'
;KGGDYPLYIATDSEKIFQEAKSFGAPVLMTSSKHKSGTERVAEVAEKMDSFDWVINLQGDEPEMPPHYIQILASSIQKNPSWESATLAAPFESAEEVNDPSKVKVVLDKQNRALYFSRSPIPYPRRRYSSYLRHIGIYAFRREFLLKLVRFPRGPLEEAEQLEQLRVLENGFTMGVRLVASVPPGIDTEEDFRAFEKRMEAKNKG
;
A
#
# COMPACT_ATOMS: atom_id res chain seq x y z
N LYS A 1 -2.37 19.70 7.22
CA LYS A 1 -3.72 20.02 6.68
C LYS A 1 -3.99 19.02 5.56
N GLY A 2 -4.93 18.09 5.77
CA GLY A 2 -5.27 17.06 4.79
C GLY A 2 -5.81 17.69 3.51
N GLY A 3 -5.47 17.13 2.36
CA GLY A 3 -5.95 17.56 1.04
C GLY A 3 -7.45 17.30 0.84
N ASP A 4 -7.86 17.10 -0.41
CA ASP A 4 -9.26 16.96 -0.87
C ASP A 4 -10.08 15.81 -0.24
N TYR A 5 -9.51 15.06 0.73
CA TYR A 5 -10.11 13.86 1.32
C TYR A 5 -9.99 13.86 2.85
N PRO A 6 -11.01 13.40 3.59
CA PRO A 6 -10.90 13.13 5.02
C PRO A 6 -9.73 12.20 5.34
N LEU A 7 -8.92 12.54 6.34
CA LEU A 7 -7.76 11.77 6.78
C LEU A 7 -7.96 11.33 8.23
N TYR A 8 -7.73 10.05 8.49
CA TYR A 8 -7.81 9.45 9.81
C TYR A 8 -6.57 8.60 10.08
N ILE A 9 -6.05 8.68 11.31
CA ILE A 9 -5.05 7.77 11.83
C ILE A 9 -5.78 6.62 12.52
N ALA A 10 -5.47 5.38 12.15
CA ALA A 10 -6.00 4.19 12.79
C ALA A 10 -4.88 3.48 13.56
N THR A 11 -5.03 3.34 14.87
CA THR A 11 -4.02 2.70 15.71
C THR A 11 -4.68 1.78 16.73
N ASP A 12 -3.92 0.90 17.37
CA ASP A 12 -4.27 0.08 18.55
C ASP A 12 -3.43 0.47 19.78
N SER A 13 -2.51 1.42 19.62
CA SER A 13 -1.62 1.90 20.67
C SER A 13 -2.14 3.20 21.27
N GLU A 14 -2.34 3.20 22.60
CA GLU A 14 -2.71 4.40 23.34
C GLU A 14 -1.64 5.51 23.19
N LYS A 15 -0.35 5.14 23.12
CA LYS A 15 0.75 6.09 22.92
C LYS A 15 0.61 6.82 21.57
N ILE A 16 0.38 6.08 20.48
CA ILE A 16 0.19 6.66 19.14
C ILE A 16 -1.10 7.49 19.10
N PHE A 17 -2.15 7.01 19.77
CA PHE A 17 -3.43 7.72 19.84
C PHE A 17 -3.30 9.09 20.52
N GLN A 18 -2.62 9.15 21.67
CA GLN A 18 -2.39 10.41 22.38
C GLN A 18 -1.48 11.34 21.59
N GLU A 19 -0.44 10.83 20.95
CA GLU A 19 0.43 11.63 20.09
C GLU A 19 -0.35 12.21 18.90
N ALA A 20 -1.13 11.39 18.20
CA ALA A 20 -1.99 11.85 17.10
C ALA A 20 -2.97 12.96 17.52
N LYS A 21 -3.56 12.84 18.71
CA LYS A 21 -4.39 13.89 19.29
C LYS A 21 -3.61 15.16 19.62
N SER A 22 -2.37 15.04 20.10
CA SER A 22 -1.53 16.19 20.51
C SER A 22 -1.29 17.15 19.34
N PHE A 23 -1.10 16.62 18.12
CA PHE A 23 -0.96 17.41 16.90
C PHE A 23 -2.28 17.62 16.12
N GLY A 24 -3.42 17.28 16.72
CA GLY A 24 -4.76 17.59 16.20
C GLY A 24 -5.22 16.73 15.03
N ALA A 25 -4.64 15.55 14.81
CA ALA A 25 -5.11 14.64 13.77
C ALA A 25 -6.36 13.84 14.21
N PRO A 26 -7.34 13.65 13.32
CA PRO A 26 -8.41 12.70 13.55
C PRO A 26 -7.82 11.29 13.74
N VAL A 27 -8.10 10.66 14.88
CA VAL A 27 -7.54 9.36 15.23
C VAL A 27 -8.60 8.44 15.83
N LEU A 28 -8.58 7.17 15.45
CA LEU A 28 -9.49 6.14 15.95
C LEU A 28 -8.71 4.99 16.58
N MET A 29 -9.27 4.47 17.68
CA MET A 29 -8.82 3.20 18.23
C MET A 29 -9.42 2.02 17.47
N THR A 30 -8.56 1.06 17.22
CA THR A 30 -8.83 -0.22 16.58
C THR A 30 -8.41 -1.36 17.49
N SER A 31 -8.89 -2.57 17.19
CA SER A 31 -8.57 -3.76 17.97
C SER A 31 -7.09 -4.13 17.87
N SER A 32 -6.49 -4.50 19.00
CA SER A 32 -5.16 -5.10 19.06
C SER A 32 -5.11 -6.55 18.56
N LYS A 33 -6.26 -7.13 18.19
CA LYS A 33 -6.36 -8.50 17.65
C LYS A 33 -6.11 -8.59 16.15
N HIS A 34 -6.08 -7.45 15.46
CA HIS A 34 -5.85 -7.40 14.02
C HIS A 34 -4.44 -7.86 13.70
N LYS A 35 -4.32 -8.72 12.69
CA LYS A 35 -3.05 -9.29 12.24
C LYS A 35 -2.48 -8.61 11.00
N SER A 36 -3.20 -7.61 10.48
CA SER A 36 -2.87 -6.88 9.26
C SER A 36 -3.32 -5.43 9.31
N GLY A 37 -2.66 -4.57 8.53
CA GLY A 37 -3.13 -3.20 8.30
C GLY A 37 -4.48 -3.18 7.58
N THR A 38 -4.72 -4.15 6.69
CA THR A 38 -6.00 -4.29 5.98
C THR A 38 -7.18 -4.53 6.93
N GLU A 39 -7.04 -5.41 7.93
CA GLU A 39 -8.07 -5.65 8.96
C GLU A 39 -8.36 -4.39 9.80
N ARG A 40 -7.29 -3.65 10.15
CA ARG A 40 -7.41 -2.39 10.89
C ARG A 40 -8.21 -1.34 10.13
N VAL A 41 -7.94 -1.18 8.84
CA VAL A 41 -8.69 -0.24 7.99
C VAL A 41 -10.12 -0.70 7.78
N ALA A 42 -10.37 -2.00 7.70
CA ALA A 42 -11.73 -2.54 7.57
C ALA A 42 -12.58 -2.25 8.82
N GLU A 43 -12.03 -2.35 10.03
CA GLU A 43 -12.75 -1.96 11.25
C GLU A 43 -13.18 -0.49 11.22
N VAL A 44 -12.29 0.41 10.77
CA VAL A 44 -12.62 1.84 10.63
C VAL A 44 -13.69 2.04 9.57
N ALA A 45 -13.57 1.35 8.43
CA ALA A 45 -14.54 1.42 7.34
C ALA A 45 -15.91 0.81 7.69
N GLU A 46 -15.98 -0.12 8.63
CA GLU A 46 -17.25 -0.64 9.12
C GLU A 46 -18.05 0.42 9.90
N LYS A 47 -17.35 1.29 10.64
CA LYS A 47 -17.94 2.35 11.48
C LYS A 47 -18.33 3.62 10.70
N MET A 48 -17.99 3.70 9.42
CA MET A 48 -18.22 4.87 8.57
C MET A 48 -18.89 4.43 7.26
N ASP A 49 -19.99 5.07 6.87
CA ASP A 49 -20.78 4.72 5.69
C ASP A 49 -20.82 5.81 4.62
N SER A 50 -20.14 6.93 4.85
CA SER A 50 -20.17 8.12 3.99
C SER A 50 -19.19 8.09 2.80
N PHE A 51 -18.59 6.94 2.48
CA PHE A 51 -17.62 6.81 1.39
C PHE A 51 -17.68 5.45 0.67
N ASP A 52 -17.37 5.48 -0.62
CA ASP A 52 -17.30 4.29 -1.48
C ASP A 52 -15.93 3.63 -1.48
N TRP A 53 -14.87 4.43 -1.29
CA TRP A 53 -13.48 4.02 -1.41
C TRP A 53 -12.68 4.46 -0.20
N VAL A 54 -11.74 3.62 0.21
CA VAL A 54 -10.74 3.94 1.22
C VAL A 54 -9.34 3.77 0.63
N ILE A 55 -8.47 4.74 0.86
CA ILE A 55 -7.04 4.62 0.57
C ILE A 55 -6.32 4.31 1.87
N ASN A 56 -5.70 3.13 1.92
CA ASN A 56 -4.85 2.67 3.01
C ASN A 56 -3.39 3.10 2.75
N LEU A 57 -2.90 4.01 3.57
CA LEU A 57 -1.49 4.43 3.62
C LEU A 57 -0.89 3.94 4.94
N GLN A 58 0.17 3.13 4.86
CA GLN A 58 0.88 2.64 6.03
C GLN A 58 1.62 3.76 6.76
N GLY A 59 1.77 3.63 8.08
CA GLY A 59 2.40 4.65 8.93
C GLY A 59 3.93 4.71 8.83
N ASP A 60 4.55 3.71 8.23
CA ASP A 60 5.98 3.54 7.96
C ASP A 60 6.40 4.11 6.58
N GLU A 61 5.49 4.75 5.86
CA GLU A 61 5.71 5.39 4.55
C GLU A 61 5.65 6.93 4.67
N PRO A 62 6.48 7.59 5.51
CA PRO A 62 6.35 9.02 5.80
C PRO A 62 6.70 9.92 4.61
N GLU A 63 7.41 9.40 3.61
CA GLU A 63 7.81 10.13 2.41
C GLU A 63 6.88 9.86 1.21
N MET A 64 5.71 9.22 1.42
CA MET A 64 4.71 9.02 0.38
C MET A 64 4.31 10.37 -0.26
N PRO A 65 4.56 10.57 -1.57
CA PRO A 65 4.24 11.83 -2.21
C PRO A 65 2.71 12.05 -2.28
N PRO A 66 2.18 13.21 -1.86
CA PRO A 66 0.74 13.46 -1.90
C PRO A 66 0.12 13.29 -3.30
N HIS A 67 0.88 13.61 -4.35
CA HIS A 67 0.42 13.45 -5.73
C HIS A 67 0.27 11.96 -6.15
N TYR A 68 0.95 11.01 -5.50
CA TYR A 68 0.72 9.57 -5.73
C TYR A 68 -0.64 9.13 -5.18
N ILE A 69 -1.04 9.65 -4.03
CA ILE A 69 -2.37 9.44 -3.46
C ILE A 69 -3.44 9.98 -4.42
N GLN A 70 -3.22 11.18 -4.99
CA GLN A 70 -4.12 11.78 -5.99
C GLN A 70 -4.19 10.97 -7.29
N ILE A 71 -3.05 10.42 -7.75
CA ILE A 71 -2.99 9.53 -8.91
C ILE A 71 -3.82 8.26 -8.66
N LEU A 72 -3.68 7.65 -7.48
CA LEU A 72 -4.44 6.46 -7.11
C LEU A 72 -5.94 6.76 -7.02
N ALA A 73 -6.33 7.84 -6.34
CA ALA A 73 -7.71 8.31 -6.24
C ALA A 73 -8.34 8.60 -7.61
N SER A 74 -7.60 9.27 -8.50
CA SER A 74 -8.06 9.52 -9.88
C SER A 74 -8.19 8.22 -10.69
N SER A 75 -7.35 7.23 -10.42
CA SER A 75 -7.35 5.95 -11.15
C SER A 75 -8.58 5.11 -10.80
N ILE A 76 -8.92 5.00 -9.52
CA ILE A 76 -10.11 4.26 -9.08
C ILE A 76 -11.43 4.92 -9.54
N GLN A 77 -11.46 6.26 -9.65
CA GLN A 77 -12.61 6.97 -10.22
C GLN A 77 -12.80 6.68 -11.72
N LYS A 78 -11.70 6.58 -12.47
CA LYS A 78 -11.72 6.30 -13.92
C LYS A 78 -11.96 4.83 -14.26
N ASN A 79 -11.83 3.93 -13.28
CA ASN A 79 -11.94 2.49 -13.47
C ASN A 79 -12.97 1.90 -12.50
N PRO A 80 -14.28 2.14 -12.71
CA PRO A 80 -15.32 1.70 -11.80
C PRO A 80 -15.43 0.16 -11.70
N SER A 81 -14.86 -0.60 -12.65
CA SER A 81 -14.82 -2.06 -12.58
C SER A 81 -13.81 -2.61 -11.56
N TRP A 82 -12.91 -1.79 -11.01
CA TRP A 82 -11.94 -2.24 -10.02
C TRP A 82 -12.59 -2.34 -8.64
N GLU A 83 -12.32 -3.42 -7.91
CA GLU A 83 -12.64 -3.52 -6.48
C GLU A 83 -11.50 -3.06 -5.58
N SER A 84 -10.28 -3.12 -6.10
CA SER A 84 -9.06 -2.69 -5.42
C SER A 84 -8.04 -2.14 -6.42
N ALA A 85 -7.15 -1.28 -5.94
CA ALA A 85 -6.03 -0.79 -6.73
C ALA A 85 -4.80 -0.50 -5.88
N THR A 86 -3.63 -0.48 -6.51
CA THR A 86 -2.35 -0.11 -5.90
C THR A 86 -1.48 0.64 -6.91
N LEU A 87 -0.27 1.01 -6.50
CA LEU A 87 0.73 1.66 -7.35
C LEU A 87 1.93 0.74 -7.59
N ALA A 88 2.61 0.97 -8.72
CA ALA A 88 3.90 0.38 -8.99
C ALA A 88 4.80 1.38 -9.73
N ALA A 89 6.12 1.21 -9.62
CA ALA A 89 7.08 1.99 -10.38
C ALA A 89 8.15 1.07 -10.98
N PRO A 90 8.88 1.51 -12.01
CA PRO A 90 10.07 0.80 -12.47
C PRO A 90 11.09 0.62 -11.34
N PHE A 91 11.84 -0.48 -11.38
CA PHE A 91 13.05 -0.60 -10.57
C PHE A 91 14.12 0.40 -11.04
N GLU A 92 14.86 0.99 -10.11
CA GLU A 92 15.93 1.95 -10.42
C GLU A 92 17.19 1.25 -10.95
N SER A 93 17.43 0.02 -10.51
CA SER A 93 18.59 -0.78 -10.91
C SER A 93 18.22 -2.27 -11.08
N ALA A 94 19.00 -2.99 -11.88
CA ALA A 94 18.78 -4.42 -12.10
C ALA A 94 19.17 -5.26 -10.88
N GLU A 95 20.10 -4.75 -10.08
CA GLU A 95 20.60 -5.35 -8.86
C GLU A 95 19.49 -5.47 -7.81
N GLU A 96 18.62 -4.46 -7.72
CA GLU A 96 17.49 -4.42 -6.79
C GLU A 96 16.40 -5.46 -7.07
N VAL A 97 16.29 -5.95 -8.30
CA VAL A 97 15.22 -6.90 -8.67
C VAL A 97 15.31 -8.20 -7.87
N ASN A 98 16.53 -8.61 -7.52
CA ASN A 98 16.77 -9.84 -6.75
C ASN A 98 16.57 -9.66 -5.25
N ASP A 99 16.33 -8.44 -4.77
CA ASP A 99 16.06 -8.18 -3.36
C ASP A 99 14.65 -8.67 -2.99
N PRO A 100 14.52 -9.63 -2.07
CA PRO A 100 13.21 -10.17 -1.65
C PRO A 100 12.39 -9.19 -0.81
N SER A 101 12.99 -8.12 -0.27
CA SER A 101 12.24 -7.03 0.38
C SER A 101 11.47 -6.19 -0.66
N LYS A 102 11.99 -6.10 -1.89
CA LYS A 102 11.39 -5.33 -2.98
C LYS A 102 10.44 -6.20 -3.78
N VAL A 103 9.14 -6.08 -3.49
CA VAL A 103 8.09 -6.89 -4.11
C VAL A 103 7.94 -6.53 -5.59
N LYS A 104 7.96 -7.55 -6.46
CA LYS A 104 7.72 -7.43 -7.89
C LYS A 104 6.23 -7.57 -8.17
N VAL A 105 5.76 -6.90 -9.22
CA VAL A 105 4.41 -7.11 -9.78
C VAL A 105 4.48 -7.28 -11.29
N VAL A 106 3.72 -8.22 -11.81
CA VAL A 106 3.50 -8.38 -13.26
C VAL A 106 2.06 -8.06 -13.61
N LEU A 107 1.86 -7.36 -14.72
CA LEU A 107 0.57 -6.81 -15.11
C LEU A 107 0.06 -7.42 -16.41
N ASP A 108 -1.26 -7.44 -16.57
CA ASP A 108 -1.90 -7.67 -17.86
C ASP A 108 -1.90 -6.40 -18.73
N LYS A 109 -2.45 -6.49 -19.94
CA LYS A 109 -2.53 -5.37 -20.89
C LYS A 109 -3.49 -4.25 -20.45
N GLN A 110 -4.31 -4.48 -19.43
CA GLN A 110 -5.27 -3.54 -18.86
C GLN A 110 -4.79 -2.96 -17.52
N ASN A 111 -3.50 -3.14 -17.18
CA ASN A 111 -2.90 -2.73 -15.92
C ASN A 111 -3.59 -3.35 -14.70
N ARG A 112 -3.98 -4.62 -14.79
CA ARG A 112 -4.39 -5.42 -13.62
C ARG A 112 -3.22 -6.31 -13.21
N ALA A 113 -3.02 -6.46 -11.90
CA ALA A 113 -2.02 -7.37 -11.37
C ALA A 113 -2.36 -8.81 -11.77
N LEU A 114 -1.41 -9.48 -12.40
CA LEU A 114 -1.44 -10.92 -12.63
C LEU A 114 -0.89 -11.66 -11.40
N TYR A 115 0.21 -11.16 -10.82
CA TYR A 115 0.83 -11.74 -9.64
C TYR A 115 1.78 -10.76 -8.94
N PHE A 116 1.94 -10.93 -7.63
CA PHE A 116 2.96 -10.26 -6.82
C PHE A 116 3.93 -11.31 -6.27
N SER A 117 5.23 -11.02 -6.23
CA SER A 117 6.20 -11.97 -5.70
C SER A 117 7.44 -11.29 -5.16
N ARG A 118 8.04 -11.88 -4.13
CA ARG A 118 9.41 -11.58 -3.70
C ARG A 118 10.44 -12.20 -4.62
N SER A 119 10.08 -13.20 -5.43
CA SER A 119 10.94 -13.75 -6.48
C SER A 119 11.00 -12.83 -7.71
N PRO A 120 12.11 -12.81 -8.47
CA PRO A 120 12.19 -12.07 -9.73
C PRO A 120 11.16 -12.57 -10.76
N ILE A 121 10.18 -11.72 -11.09
CA ILE A 121 9.16 -12.00 -12.09
C ILE A 121 9.01 -10.82 -13.07
N PRO A 122 8.86 -11.06 -14.38
CA PRO A 122 8.90 -12.37 -15.04
C PRO A 122 10.32 -12.94 -15.13
N TYR A 123 10.44 -14.26 -15.28
CA TYR A 123 11.75 -14.89 -15.52
C TYR A 123 12.32 -14.48 -16.90
N PRO A 124 13.55 -13.92 -16.96
CA PRO A 124 14.10 -13.36 -18.18
C PRO A 124 14.77 -14.44 -19.05
N ARG A 125 13.99 -15.34 -19.67
CA ARG A 125 14.54 -16.31 -20.66
C ARG A 125 15.28 -15.60 -21.81
N ARG A 126 14.92 -14.35 -22.08
CA ARG A 126 15.67 -13.37 -22.86
C ARG A 126 15.86 -12.11 -22.02
N ARG A 127 16.78 -11.22 -22.43
CA ARG A 127 17.02 -9.95 -21.75
C ARG A 127 15.70 -9.21 -21.50
N TYR A 128 15.42 -8.94 -20.23
CA TYR A 128 14.23 -8.23 -19.76
C TYR A 128 14.67 -7.22 -18.69
N SER A 129 14.18 -5.98 -18.80
CA SER A 129 14.54 -4.88 -17.89
C SER A 129 13.33 -4.09 -17.38
N SER A 130 12.11 -4.47 -17.77
CA SER A 130 10.88 -3.76 -17.42
C SER A 130 10.24 -4.34 -16.16
N TYR A 131 11.03 -4.55 -15.11
CA TYR A 131 10.52 -5.00 -13.82
C TYR A 131 9.77 -3.85 -13.14
N LEU A 132 8.69 -4.18 -12.46
CA LEU A 132 7.89 -3.22 -11.70
C LEU A 132 7.95 -3.57 -10.22
N ARG A 133 8.31 -2.58 -9.41
CA ARG A 133 8.28 -2.64 -7.95
C ARG A 133 6.92 -2.17 -7.47
N HIS A 134 6.26 -3.01 -6.69
CA HIS A 134 5.01 -2.69 -6.01
C HIS A 134 5.24 -1.65 -4.90
N ILE A 135 4.29 -0.74 -4.71
CA ILE A 135 4.28 0.28 -3.66
C ILE A 135 3.11 -0.02 -2.72
N GLY A 136 3.38 -0.14 -1.43
CA GLY A 136 2.44 -0.61 -0.38
C GLY A 136 1.28 0.33 -0.03
N ILE A 137 0.76 1.09 -0.99
CA ILE A 137 -0.46 1.90 -0.87
C ILE A 137 -1.60 1.21 -1.62
N TYR A 138 -2.76 1.14 -0.98
CA TYR A 138 -3.91 0.43 -1.54
C TYR A 138 -5.15 1.30 -1.52
N ALA A 139 -5.97 1.18 -2.55
CA ALA A 139 -7.32 1.66 -2.57
C ALA A 139 -8.26 0.47 -2.60
N PHE A 140 -9.30 0.46 -1.76
CA PHE A 140 -10.32 -0.57 -1.74
C PHE A 140 -11.70 0.05 -1.84
N ARG A 141 -12.59 -0.56 -2.63
CA ARG A 141 -14.02 -0.32 -2.45
C ARG A 141 -14.39 -0.77 -1.05
N ARG A 142 -15.14 0.05 -0.32
CA ARG A 142 -15.54 -0.22 1.07
C ARG A 142 -16.17 -1.61 1.22
N GLU A 143 -17.16 -1.93 0.38
CA GLU A 143 -17.84 -3.22 0.42
C GLU A 143 -16.89 -4.39 0.13
N PHE A 144 -15.95 -4.20 -0.81
CA PHE A 144 -14.94 -5.20 -1.11
C PHE A 144 -13.97 -5.40 0.05
N LEU A 145 -13.52 -4.33 0.70
CA LEU A 145 -12.66 -4.42 1.89
C LEU A 145 -13.32 -5.22 3.01
N LEU A 146 -14.59 -4.92 3.32
CA LEU A 146 -15.35 -5.64 4.36
C LEU A 146 -15.56 -7.12 4.01
N LYS A 147 -15.64 -7.44 2.72
CA LYS A 147 -15.66 -8.83 2.23
C LYS A 147 -14.28 -9.48 2.31
N LEU A 148 -13.22 -8.78 1.91
CA LEU A 148 -11.84 -9.27 1.82
C LEU A 148 -11.32 -9.78 3.16
N VAL A 149 -11.58 -9.04 4.25
CA VAL A 149 -11.11 -9.39 5.59
C VAL A 149 -11.81 -10.61 6.19
N ARG A 150 -12.90 -11.08 5.56
CA ARG A 150 -13.59 -12.32 5.95
C ARG A 150 -13.04 -13.56 5.25
N PHE A 151 -12.25 -13.39 4.19
CA PHE A 151 -11.58 -14.52 3.56
C PHE A 151 -10.46 -15.04 4.45
N PRO A 152 -10.27 -16.37 4.53
CA PRO A 152 -9.11 -16.94 5.19
C PRO A 152 -7.83 -16.50 4.48
N ARG A 153 -6.72 -16.54 5.21
CA ARG A 153 -5.40 -16.41 4.59
C ARG A 153 -5.21 -17.55 3.60
N GLY A 154 -4.74 -17.21 2.41
CA GLY A 154 -4.46 -18.17 1.37
C GLY A 154 -3.03 -18.71 1.44
N PRO A 155 -2.75 -19.88 0.85
CA PRO A 155 -1.40 -20.44 0.81
C PRO A 155 -0.37 -19.51 0.14
N LEU A 156 -0.75 -18.69 -0.86
CA LEU A 156 0.19 -17.78 -1.51
C LEU A 156 0.50 -16.56 -0.63
N GLU A 157 -0.52 -15.98 0.02
CA GLU A 157 -0.32 -14.95 1.05
C GLU A 157 0.64 -15.44 2.14
N GLU A 158 0.46 -16.67 2.65
CA GLU A 158 1.32 -17.23 3.70
C GLU A 158 2.74 -17.53 3.21
N ALA A 159 2.91 -18.04 1.99
CA ALA A 159 4.22 -18.36 1.44
C ALA A 159 5.05 -17.11 1.13
N GLU A 160 4.43 -16.08 0.54
CA GLU A 160 5.12 -14.86 0.14
C GLU A 160 5.11 -13.79 1.24
N GLN A 161 4.29 -13.94 2.29
CA GLN A 161 4.04 -12.90 3.29
C GLN A 161 3.59 -11.59 2.62
N LEU A 162 2.56 -11.69 1.77
CA LEU A 162 2.00 -10.59 0.95
C LEU A 162 0.47 -10.60 1.01
N GLU A 163 -0.13 -9.72 1.82
CA GLU A 163 -1.59 -9.65 2.05
C GLU A 163 -2.41 -9.48 0.77
N GLN A 164 -1.89 -8.74 -0.20
CA GLN A 164 -2.57 -8.48 -1.47
C GLN A 164 -2.77 -9.75 -2.32
N LEU A 165 -2.05 -10.84 -2.03
CA LEU A 165 -2.28 -12.12 -2.71
C LEU A 165 -3.63 -12.73 -2.32
N ARG A 166 -4.19 -12.41 -1.15
CA ARG A 166 -5.55 -12.83 -0.76
C ARG A 166 -6.60 -12.36 -1.76
N VAL A 167 -6.41 -11.17 -2.34
CA VAL A 167 -7.29 -10.62 -3.39
C VAL A 167 -7.27 -11.55 -4.61
N LEU A 168 -6.06 -11.89 -5.09
CA LEU A 168 -5.87 -12.69 -6.30
C LEU A 168 -6.29 -14.16 -6.09
N GLU A 169 -5.98 -14.75 -4.93
CA GLU A 169 -6.33 -16.14 -4.59
C GLU A 169 -7.85 -16.37 -4.55
N ASN A 170 -8.63 -15.34 -4.19
CA ASN A 170 -10.09 -15.41 -4.18
C ASN A 170 -10.72 -15.01 -5.54
N GLY A 171 -9.91 -14.93 -6.61
CA GLY A 171 -10.38 -14.69 -7.98
C GLY A 171 -10.70 -13.24 -8.31
N PHE A 172 -10.35 -12.30 -7.45
CA PHE A 172 -10.51 -10.87 -7.72
C PHE A 172 -9.30 -10.30 -8.45
N THR A 173 -9.47 -9.12 -9.03
CA THR A 173 -8.38 -8.40 -9.69
C THR A 173 -8.01 -7.14 -8.92
N MET A 174 -6.76 -6.72 -9.06
CA MET A 174 -6.27 -5.47 -8.50
C MET A 174 -5.77 -4.58 -9.63
N GLY A 175 -6.32 -3.38 -9.75
CA GLY A 175 -5.79 -2.37 -10.65
C GLY A 175 -4.41 -1.89 -10.19
N VAL A 176 -3.50 -1.63 -11.11
CA VAL A 176 -2.17 -1.12 -10.79
C VAL A 176 -1.91 0.11 -11.62
N ARG A 177 -1.67 1.24 -10.96
CA ARG A 177 -1.29 2.47 -11.67
C ARG A 177 0.22 2.69 -11.57
N LEU A 178 0.85 2.95 -12.72
CA LEU A 178 2.28 3.24 -12.77
C LEU A 178 2.56 4.69 -12.35
N VAL A 179 3.60 4.85 -11.53
CA VAL A 179 4.19 6.13 -11.10
C VAL A 179 5.69 6.16 -11.41
N ALA A 180 6.33 7.31 -11.18
CA ALA A 180 7.69 7.57 -11.65
C ALA A 180 8.76 6.77 -10.90
N SER A 181 8.64 6.66 -9.58
CA SER A 181 9.61 6.00 -8.70
C SER A 181 8.93 5.50 -7.42
N VAL A 182 9.58 4.62 -6.68
CA VAL A 182 9.11 4.16 -5.36
C VAL A 182 9.64 5.12 -4.29
N PRO A 183 8.78 5.66 -3.40
CA PRO A 183 9.26 6.48 -2.30
C PRO A 183 10.02 5.63 -1.26
N PRO A 184 10.93 6.23 -0.48
CA PRO A 184 11.55 5.53 0.64
C PRO A 184 10.53 5.23 1.75
N GLY A 185 10.39 3.95 2.12
CA GLY A 185 9.71 3.51 3.34
C GLY A 185 10.70 3.32 4.49
N ILE A 186 10.19 2.96 5.67
CA ILE A 186 10.99 2.67 6.87
C ILE A 186 10.68 1.26 7.37
N ASP A 187 11.46 0.28 6.90
CA ASP A 187 11.35 -1.12 7.33
C ASP A 187 12.51 -1.53 8.26
N THR A 188 13.64 -0.83 8.19
CA THR A 188 14.86 -1.11 8.96
C THR A 188 15.36 0.11 9.74
N GLU A 189 16.23 -0.14 10.71
CA GLU A 189 16.94 0.90 11.45
C GLU A 189 17.80 1.76 10.49
N GLU A 190 18.39 1.13 9.48
CA GLU A 190 19.14 1.81 8.42
C GLU A 190 18.24 2.77 7.62
N ASP A 191 17.02 2.34 7.28
CA ASP A 191 16.04 3.19 6.60
C ASP A 191 15.64 4.40 7.45
N PHE A 192 15.42 4.17 8.75
CA PHE A 192 15.09 5.23 9.70
C PHE A 192 16.22 6.29 9.79
N ARG A 193 17.47 5.85 9.92
CA ARG A 193 18.63 6.76 9.93
C ARG A 193 18.79 7.52 8.61
N ALA A 194 18.51 6.85 7.49
CA ALA A 194 18.54 7.50 6.19
C ALA A 194 17.43 8.56 6.07
N PHE A 195 16.24 8.28 6.59
CA PHE A 195 15.14 9.22 6.71
C PHE A 195 15.50 10.43 7.57
N GLU A 196 16.04 10.23 8.78
CA GLU A 196 16.46 11.33 9.65
C GLU A 196 17.44 12.28 8.95
N LYS A 197 18.47 11.73 8.28
CA LYS A 197 19.42 12.54 7.51
C LYS A 197 18.75 13.35 6.40
N ARG A 198 17.79 12.78 5.68
CA ARG A 198 17.03 13.49 4.63
C ARG A 198 16.16 14.60 5.23
N MET A 199 15.53 14.36 6.38
CA MET A 199 14.70 15.35 7.07
C MET A 199 15.52 16.49 7.64
N GLU A 200 16.69 16.22 8.22
CA GLU A 200 17.63 17.26 8.65
C GLU A 200 18.09 18.14 7.49
N ALA A 201 18.38 17.55 6.33
CA ALA A 201 18.76 18.29 5.14
C ALA A 201 17.61 19.17 4.62
N LYS A 202 16.37 18.66 4.62
CA LYS A 202 15.16 19.42 4.22
C LYS A 202 14.86 20.59 5.16
N ASN A 203 15.13 20.47 6.46
CA ASN A 203 14.88 21.52 7.44
C ASN A 203 15.96 22.63 7.46
N LYS A 204 17.11 22.39 6.83
CA LYS A 204 18.24 23.35 6.73
C LYS A 204 18.21 24.19 5.45
N GLY A 205 17.38 23.83 4.46
CA GLY A 205 17.20 24.57 3.20
C GLY A 205 15.89 25.35 3.20
#